data_AF-A0A0K2RGU9-F1
#
_entry.id   AF-A0A0K2RGU9-F1
#
_cell.length_a   1.000
_cell.length_b   1.000
_cell.length_c   1.000
_cell.angle_alpha   90.00
_cell.angle_beta   90.00
_cell.angle_gamma   90.00
#
_symmetry.space_group_name_H-M   'P 1'
#
loop_
_entity.id
_entity.type
_entity.pdbx_description
1 polymer ?
#
loop_
_entity_poly.entity_id
_entity_poly.type
_entity_poly.pdbx_seq_one_letter_code
_entity_poly.pdbx_strand_id
1 'polypeptide(L)'
;MEVTGVPRYARGMTPEDIARLTYLRKARDLIDREYAKPLDVPTMASHAFMSPAHFSRQFRAAYGETPYNYLMTRRIERAMALLRGGMSVTDACMEVGCTSLGSFSSRFTELVGVPPSTYRAREHLAVAAMPACVAKIRTRPSRNEASKRLEALAVGAD
;
A
#
# COMPACT_ATOMS: atom_id res chain seq x y z
N MET A 1 39.91 5.32 11.99
CA MET A 1 39.95 4.27 10.94
C MET A 1 38.53 4.02 10.50
N GLU A 2 38.30 4.16 9.19
CA GLU A 2 37.07 4.57 8.53
C GLU A 2 35.87 3.63 8.74
N VAL A 3 34.71 4.20 9.10
CA VAL A 3 33.42 3.50 8.99
C VAL A 3 32.35 4.48 8.48
N THR A 4 31.56 3.97 7.54
CA THR A 4 30.34 4.52 6.91
C THR A 4 30.53 5.37 5.66
N GLY A 5 30.58 4.66 4.53
CA GLY A 5 30.25 5.24 3.22
C GLY A 5 28.87 5.89 3.27
N VAL A 6 28.85 7.20 3.02
CA VAL A 6 27.64 7.99 2.85
C VAL A 6 26.73 7.32 1.80
N PRO A 7 25.41 7.18 2.04
CA PRO A 7 24.48 6.64 1.06
C PRO A 7 24.64 7.34 -0.29
N ARG A 8 24.67 6.57 -1.39
CA ARG A 8 24.92 7.07 -2.76
C ARG A 8 24.00 8.21 -3.22
N TYR A 9 22.90 8.47 -2.54
CA TYR A 9 22.00 9.58 -2.83
C TYR A 9 22.50 10.96 -2.35
N ALA A 10 23.56 11.03 -1.54
CA ALA A 10 24.15 12.31 -1.13
C ALA A 10 25.03 12.97 -2.22
N ARG A 11 25.20 12.33 -3.38
CA ARG A 11 25.86 12.91 -4.55
C ARG A 11 24.79 13.49 -5.50
N GLY A 12 24.68 14.81 -5.50
CA GLY A 12 24.11 15.67 -6.55
C GLY A 12 22.84 15.17 -7.23
N MET A 13 21.68 15.46 -6.65
CA MET A 13 20.41 15.31 -7.36
C MET A 13 20.40 16.25 -8.57
N THR A 14 20.33 15.69 -9.78
CA THR A 14 20.27 16.49 -11.00
C THR A 14 18.87 17.14 -11.12
N PRO A 15 18.73 18.26 -11.87
CA PRO A 15 17.41 18.80 -12.19
C PRO A 15 16.46 17.75 -12.83
N GLU A 16 17.02 16.82 -13.61
CA GLU A 16 16.28 15.71 -14.21
C GLU A 16 15.75 14.73 -13.15
N ASP A 17 16.55 14.44 -12.12
CA ASP A 17 16.12 13.61 -10.98
C ASP A 17 14.96 14.25 -10.22
N ILE A 18 15.04 15.57 -9.97
CA ILE A 18 13.99 16.33 -9.29
C ILE A 18 12.69 16.31 -10.11
N ALA A 19 12.79 16.55 -11.42
CA ALA A 19 11.65 16.52 -12.33
C ALA A 19 10.98 15.12 -12.34
N ARG A 20 11.79 14.07 -12.44
CA ARG A 20 11.32 12.68 -12.39
C ARG A 20 10.61 12.36 -11.08
N LEU A 21 11.18 12.72 -9.93
CA LEU A 21 10.55 12.51 -8.62
C LEU A 21 9.23 13.28 -8.50
N THR A 22 9.16 14.48 -9.08
CA THR A 22 7.93 15.27 -9.14
C THR A 22 6.83 14.53 -9.91
N TYR A 23 7.15 13.93 -11.07
CA TYR A 23 6.18 13.15 -11.83
C TYR A 23 5.75 11.87 -11.12
N LEU A 24 6.68 11.15 -10.49
CA LEU A 24 6.35 9.97 -9.69
C LEU A 24 5.47 10.33 -8.47
N ARG A 25 5.70 11.50 -7.86
CA ARG A 25 4.85 12.02 -6.78
C ARG A 25 3.46 12.33 -7.27
N LYS A 26 3.31 12.98 -8.43
CA LYS A 26 1.98 13.24 -9.03
C LYS A 26 1.19 11.95 -9.25
N ALA A 27 1.82 10.90 -9.77
CA ALA A 27 1.16 9.60 -9.94
C ALA A 27 0.78 8.95 -8.60
N ARG A 28 1.64 9.03 -7.57
CA ARG A 28 1.31 8.55 -6.23
C ARG A 28 0.13 9.32 -5.63
N ASP A 29 0.12 10.64 -5.77
CA ASP A 29 -0.93 11.50 -5.24
C ASP A 29 -2.27 11.23 -5.96
N LEU A 30 -2.24 10.92 -7.26
CA LEU A 30 -3.41 10.40 -8.00
C LEU A 30 -3.93 9.10 -7.38
N ILE A 31 -3.06 8.11 -7.13
CA ILE A 31 -3.46 6.84 -6.51
C ILE A 31 -4.09 7.09 -5.14
N ASP A 32 -3.46 7.93 -4.32
CA ASP A 32 -3.93 8.23 -2.98
C ASP A 32 -5.30 8.90 -2.96
N ARG A 33 -5.60 9.74 -3.95
CA ARG A 33 -6.87 10.46 -4.09
C ARG A 33 -7.96 9.62 -4.75
N GLU A 34 -7.59 8.79 -5.71
CA GLU A 34 -8.53 8.14 -6.65
C GLU A 34 -8.47 6.61 -6.58
N TYR A 35 -7.97 6.04 -5.49
CA TYR A 35 -7.81 4.58 -5.33
C TYR A 35 -9.06 3.76 -5.66
N ALA A 36 -10.27 4.31 -5.44
CA ALA A 36 -11.54 3.61 -5.68
C ALA A 36 -11.94 3.58 -7.16
N LYS A 37 -11.33 4.42 -8.01
CA LYS A 37 -11.60 4.43 -9.46
C LYS A 37 -10.92 3.23 -10.15
N PRO A 38 -11.36 2.86 -11.36
CA PRO A 38 -10.67 1.86 -12.19
C PRO A 38 -9.32 2.39 -12.67
N LEU A 39 -8.32 2.38 -11.79
CA LEU A 39 -6.95 2.79 -12.09
C LEU A 39 -6.12 1.57 -12.50
N ASP A 40 -5.57 1.63 -13.71
CA ASP A 40 -4.60 0.69 -14.22
C ASP A 40 -3.20 1.33 -14.37
N VAL A 41 -2.18 0.49 -14.63
CA VAL A 41 -0.80 0.96 -14.76
C VAL A 41 -0.63 1.95 -15.92
N PRO A 42 -1.22 1.76 -17.11
CA PRO A 42 -1.23 2.75 -18.17
C PRO A 42 -1.77 4.13 -17.74
N THR A 43 -2.90 4.17 -17.03
CA THR A 43 -3.49 5.41 -16.52
C THR A 43 -2.55 6.08 -15.52
N MET A 44 -1.97 5.35 -14.57
CA MET A 44 -1.03 5.93 -13.62
C MET A 44 0.25 6.46 -14.30
N ALA A 45 0.74 5.76 -15.34
CA ALA A 45 1.94 6.13 -16.07
C ALA A 45 1.76 7.38 -16.93
N SER A 46 0.58 7.57 -17.54
CA SER A 46 0.29 8.75 -18.35
C SER A 46 0.34 10.03 -17.52
N HIS A 47 -0.16 9.99 -16.28
CA HIS A 47 -0.07 11.11 -15.33
C HIS A 47 1.36 11.41 -14.85
N ALA A 48 2.28 10.48 -15.03
CA ALA A 48 3.72 10.67 -14.79
C ALA A 48 4.50 11.00 -16.07
N PHE A 49 3.85 11.14 -17.24
CA PHE A 49 4.50 11.35 -18.54
C PHE A 49 5.54 10.25 -18.88
N MET A 50 5.23 9.00 -18.56
CA MET A 50 6.12 7.86 -18.77
C MET A 50 5.41 6.71 -19.49
N SER A 51 6.17 5.89 -20.20
CA SER A 51 5.66 4.59 -20.65
C SER A 51 5.39 3.66 -19.45
N PRO A 52 4.42 2.73 -19.54
CA PRO A 52 4.04 1.87 -18.40
C PRO A 52 5.19 1.06 -17.80
N ALA A 53 6.07 0.54 -18.65
CA ALA A 53 7.23 -0.25 -18.22
C ALA A 53 8.28 0.63 -17.51
N HIS A 54 8.56 1.82 -18.05
CA HIS A 54 9.49 2.76 -17.43
C HIS A 54 8.94 3.26 -16.09
N PHE A 55 7.67 3.68 -16.07
CA PHE A 55 6.96 4.09 -14.87
C PHE A 55 7.02 3.04 -13.76
N SER A 56 6.71 1.79 -14.07
CA SER A 56 6.72 0.72 -13.07
C SER A 56 8.10 0.51 -12.42
N ARG A 57 9.18 0.60 -13.22
CA ARG A 57 10.55 0.50 -12.72
C ARG A 57 10.92 1.71 -11.85
N GLN A 58 10.65 2.92 -12.33
CA GLN A 58 10.99 4.15 -11.60
C GLN A 58 10.16 4.30 -10.31
N PHE A 59 8.88 3.96 -10.34
CA PHE A 59 8.01 3.99 -9.16
C PHE A 59 8.50 3.00 -8.09
N ARG A 60 8.86 1.77 -8.49
CA ARG A 60 9.44 0.79 -7.56
C ARG A 60 10.78 1.25 -6.99
N ALA A 61 11.64 1.84 -7.82
CA ALA A 61 12.92 2.37 -7.35
C ALA A 61 12.72 3.52 -6.33
N ALA A 62 11.70 4.37 -6.52
CA ALA A 62 11.42 5.50 -5.64
C ALA A 62 10.64 5.11 -4.36
N TYR A 63 9.72 4.14 -4.43
CA TYR A 63 8.78 3.84 -3.34
C TYR A 63 8.85 2.42 -2.79
N GLY A 64 9.73 1.56 -3.32
CA GLY A 64 9.97 0.21 -2.83
C GLY A 64 8.98 -0.86 -3.30
N GLU A 65 7.88 -0.48 -3.96
CA GLU A 65 6.88 -1.42 -4.48
C GLU A 65 6.36 -1.00 -5.86
N THR A 66 5.72 -1.93 -6.59
CA THR A 66 5.14 -1.61 -7.91
C THR A 66 3.90 -0.72 -7.77
N PRO A 67 3.53 0.06 -8.81
CA PRO A 67 2.33 0.91 -8.77
C PRO A 67 1.05 0.15 -8.43
N TYR A 68 0.87 -1.03 -9.02
CA TYR A 68 -0.28 -1.91 -8.74
C TYR A 68 -0.31 -2.35 -7.27
N ASN A 69 0.84 -2.75 -6.72
CA ASN A 69 0.92 -3.16 -5.32
C ASN A 69 0.61 -1.99 -4.38
N TYR A 70 1.12 -0.80 -4.67
CA TYR A 70 0.84 0.42 -3.91
C TYR A 70 -0.67 0.75 -3.93
N LEU A 71 -1.30 0.74 -5.11
CA LEU A 71 -2.75 0.93 -5.25
C LEU A 71 -3.52 -0.09 -4.41
N MET A 72 -3.15 -1.37 -4.49
CA MET A 72 -3.80 -2.40 -3.70
C MET A 72 -3.59 -2.20 -2.20
N THR A 73 -2.40 -1.82 -1.75
CA THR A 73 -2.15 -1.49 -0.34
C THR A 73 -3.08 -0.36 0.13
N ARG A 74 -3.24 0.70 -0.67
CA ARG A 74 -4.18 1.81 -0.35
C ARG A 74 -5.65 1.37 -0.31
N ARG A 75 -6.06 0.48 -1.22
CA ARG A 75 -7.41 -0.10 -1.21
C ARG A 75 -7.65 -0.94 0.04
N ILE A 76 -6.69 -1.79 0.41
CA ILE A 76 -6.79 -2.62 1.63
C ILE A 76 -6.80 -1.75 2.89
N GLU A 77 -5.97 -0.71 2.97
CA GLU A 77 -6.01 0.28 4.07
C GLU A 77 -7.42 0.85 4.26
N ARG A 78 -8.05 1.27 3.16
CA ARG A 78 -9.41 1.82 3.21
C ARG A 78 -10.44 0.74 3.59
N ALA A 79 -10.31 -0.46 3.03
CA ALA A 79 -11.20 -1.57 3.35
C ALA A 79 -11.14 -1.93 4.83
N MET A 80 -9.94 -1.96 5.44
CA MET A 80 -9.80 -2.15 6.88
C MET A 80 -10.62 -1.12 7.67
N ALA A 81 -10.55 0.16 7.30
CA ALA A 81 -11.35 1.19 7.96
C ALA A 81 -12.87 0.97 7.81
N LEU A 82 -13.33 0.58 6.61
CA LEU A 82 -14.74 0.30 6.33
C LEU A 82 -15.26 -0.91 7.13
N LEU A 83 -14.47 -1.99 7.18
CA LEU A 83 -14.81 -3.21 7.93
C LEU A 83 -14.89 -2.93 9.44
N ARG A 84 -13.98 -2.10 9.98
CA ARG A 84 -14.07 -1.63 11.38
C ARG A 84 -15.33 -0.83 11.65
N GLY A 85 -15.82 -0.10 10.63
CA GLY A 85 -17.09 0.63 10.66
C GLY A 85 -18.33 -0.26 10.45
N GLY A 86 -18.17 -1.59 10.35
CA GLY A 86 -19.28 -2.54 10.26
C GLY A 86 -19.70 -2.94 8.84
N MET A 87 -19.14 -2.32 7.80
CA MET A 87 -19.44 -2.64 6.40
C MET A 87 -19.22 -4.12 6.09
N SER A 88 -20.02 -4.70 5.19
CA SER A 88 -19.83 -6.10 4.77
C SER A 88 -18.53 -6.25 3.96
N VAL A 89 -17.99 -7.47 3.88
CA VAL A 89 -16.78 -7.75 3.08
C VAL A 89 -17.02 -7.44 1.60
N THR A 90 -18.22 -7.77 1.11
CA THR A 90 -18.59 -7.54 -0.29
C THR A 90 -18.67 -6.06 -0.61
N ASP A 91 -19.39 -5.28 0.21
CA ASP A 91 -19.53 -3.85 -0.02
C ASP A 91 -18.19 -3.14 0.11
N ALA A 92 -17.36 -3.52 1.10
CA ALA A 92 -16.03 -2.95 1.25
C ALA A 92 -15.13 -3.23 0.04
N CYS A 93 -15.21 -4.41 -0.57
CA CYS A 93 -14.47 -4.74 -1.80
C CYS A 93 -14.88 -3.84 -2.96
N MET A 94 -16.19 -3.66 -3.17
CA MET A 94 -16.70 -2.83 -4.27
C MET A 94 -16.41 -1.35 -4.03
N GLU A 95 -16.59 -0.86 -2.80
CA GLU A 95 -16.36 0.53 -2.39
C GLU A 95 -14.91 0.96 -2.57
N VAL A 96 -13.94 0.07 -2.37
CA VAL A 96 -12.52 0.39 -2.61
C VAL A 96 -12.10 0.19 -4.07
N GLY A 97 -13.02 -0.12 -4.97
CA GLY A 97 -12.77 -0.25 -6.41
C GLY A 97 -12.15 -1.58 -6.83
N CYS A 98 -12.26 -2.63 -6.01
CA CYS A 98 -11.88 -3.98 -6.41
C CYS A 98 -13.03 -4.64 -7.19
N THR A 99 -12.69 -5.37 -8.24
CA THR A 99 -13.67 -6.02 -9.14
C THR A 99 -13.85 -7.51 -8.89
N SER A 100 -13.08 -8.09 -7.98
CA SER A 100 -13.14 -9.51 -7.65
C SER A 100 -12.96 -9.71 -6.15
N LEU A 101 -13.96 -10.35 -5.52
CA LEU A 101 -13.93 -10.71 -4.10
C LEU A 101 -12.81 -11.70 -3.77
N GLY A 102 -12.52 -12.63 -4.67
CA GLY A 102 -11.45 -13.61 -4.48
C GLY A 102 -10.08 -12.94 -4.43
N SER A 103 -9.77 -12.12 -5.44
CA SER A 103 -8.49 -11.38 -5.50
C SER A 103 -8.35 -10.39 -4.34
N PHE A 104 -9.44 -9.71 -3.97
CA PHE A 104 -9.49 -8.85 -2.79
C PHE A 104 -9.18 -9.62 -1.51
N SER A 105 -9.86 -10.75 -1.27
CA SER A 105 -9.70 -11.53 -0.04
C SER A 105 -8.29 -12.11 0.11
N SER A 106 -7.71 -12.63 -0.98
CA SER A 106 -6.34 -13.11 -1.00
C SER A 106 -5.36 -11.99 -0.69
N ARG A 107 -5.50 -10.84 -1.35
CA ARG A 107 -4.60 -9.69 -1.16
C ARG A 107 -4.76 -9.07 0.22
N PHE A 108 -5.98 -9.01 0.75
CA PHE A 108 -6.26 -8.57 2.11
C PHE A 108 -5.52 -9.46 3.10
N THR A 109 -5.68 -10.78 2.97
CA THR A 109 -5.05 -11.76 3.88
C THR A 109 -3.53 -11.68 3.81
N GLU A 110 -2.95 -11.57 2.62
CA GLU A 110 -1.51 -11.42 2.44
C GLU A 110 -0.95 -10.15 3.14
N LEU A 111 -1.70 -9.05 3.10
CA LEU A 111 -1.25 -7.75 3.63
C LEU A 111 -1.56 -7.55 5.11
N VAL A 112 -2.67 -8.11 5.60
CA VAL A 112 -3.19 -7.91 6.97
C VAL A 112 -2.84 -9.10 7.88
N GLY A 113 -2.59 -10.29 7.29
CA GLY A 113 -2.28 -11.53 8.00
C GLY A 113 -3.51 -12.35 8.41
N VAL A 114 -4.73 -11.83 8.22
CA VAL A 114 -5.99 -12.54 8.51
C VAL A 114 -7.05 -12.25 7.44
N PRO A 115 -8.02 -13.17 7.22
CA PRO A 115 -9.11 -12.94 6.27
C PRO A 115 -9.98 -11.72 6.62
N PRO A 116 -10.62 -11.07 5.63
CA PRO A 116 -11.44 -9.87 5.86
C PRO A 116 -12.66 -10.12 6.75
N SER A 117 -13.28 -11.31 6.68
CA SER A 117 -14.38 -11.70 7.57
C SER A 117 -13.93 -11.79 9.03
N THR A 118 -12.80 -12.45 9.28
CA THR A 118 -12.16 -12.53 10.60
C THR A 118 -11.75 -11.16 11.10
N TYR A 119 -11.18 -10.31 10.23
CA TYR A 119 -10.81 -8.94 10.59
C TYR A 119 -12.03 -8.12 11.02
N ARG A 120 -13.14 -8.19 10.27
CA ARG A 120 -14.40 -7.50 10.59
C ARG A 120 -15.00 -7.93 11.92
N ALA A 121 -14.95 -9.22 12.25
CA ALA A 121 -15.56 -9.76 13.46
C ALA A 121 -14.78 -9.42 14.76
N ARG A 122 -13.53 -8.97 14.66
CA ARG A 122 -12.71 -8.59 15.81
C ARG A 122 -13.14 -7.26 16.41
N GLU A 123 -12.87 -7.08 17.70
CA GLU A 123 -12.94 -5.77 18.34
C GLU A 123 -11.77 -4.88 17.90
N HIS A 124 -12.06 -3.60 17.63
CA HIS A 124 -11.07 -2.62 17.15
C HIS A 124 -10.94 -1.41 18.08
N LEU A 125 -11.25 -1.57 19.36
CA LEU A 125 -11.29 -0.48 20.34
C LEU A 125 -9.98 0.32 20.40
N ALA A 126 -8.83 -0.36 20.32
CA ALA A 126 -7.52 0.29 20.31
C ALA A 126 -7.31 1.22 19.09
N VAL A 127 -7.86 0.85 17.92
CA VAL A 127 -7.77 1.69 16.71
C VAL A 127 -8.79 2.83 16.78
N ALA A 128 -9.98 2.58 17.34
CA ALA A 128 -11.01 3.60 17.53
C ALA A 128 -10.58 4.71 18.51
N ALA A 129 -9.75 4.37 19.50
CA ALA A 129 -9.20 5.32 20.46
C ALA A 129 -8.07 6.20 19.88
N MET A 130 -7.49 5.85 18.73
CA MET A 130 -6.42 6.63 18.11
C MET A 130 -6.98 7.81 17.30
N PRO A 131 -6.33 8.99 17.32
CA PRO A 131 -6.58 10.02 16.32
C PRO A 131 -6.42 9.47 14.90
N ALA A 132 -7.24 9.93 13.95
CA ALA A 132 -7.29 9.38 12.60
C ALA A 132 -5.92 9.37 11.88
N CYS A 133 -5.08 10.37 12.11
CA CYS A 133 -3.72 10.42 11.55
C CYS A 133 -2.81 9.31 12.10
N VAL A 134 -2.91 9.02 13.41
CA VAL A 134 -2.15 7.97 14.08
C VAL A 134 -2.63 6.60 13.64
N ALA A 135 -3.96 6.40 13.59
CA ALA A 135 -4.56 5.18 13.09
C ALA A 135 -4.08 4.88 11.66
N LYS A 136 -4.11 5.88 10.75
CA LYS A 136 -3.65 5.70 9.37
C LYS A 136 -2.19 5.28 9.26
N ILE A 137 -1.31 5.83 10.10
CA ILE A 137 0.12 5.46 10.10
C ILE A 137 0.31 4.05 10.68
N ARG A 138 -0.34 3.74 11.80
CA ARG A 138 -0.12 2.50 12.56
C ARG A 138 -0.82 1.28 11.96
N THR A 139 -1.97 1.47 11.30
CA THR A 139 -2.73 0.37 10.70
C THR A 139 -2.40 0.15 9.23
N ARG A 140 -1.40 0.87 8.69
CA ARG A 140 -0.97 0.68 7.31
C ARG A 140 -0.44 -0.76 7.14
N PRO A 141 -1.10 -1.61 6.33
CA PRO A 141 -0.65 -2.96 6.13
C PRO A 141 0.63 -2.95 5.29
N SER A 142 1.56 -3.85 5.62
CA SER A 142 2.78 -4.01 4.83
C SER A 142 3.06 -5.49 4.61
N ARG A 143 3.44 -5.82 3.38
CA ARG A 143 3.74 -7.18 2.95
C ARG A 143 4.84 -7.83 3.80
N ASN A 144 5.89 -7.05 4.11
CA ASN A 144 7.03 -7.54 4.87
C ASN A 144 6.67 -7.88 6.32
N GLU A 145 5.80 -7.09 6.97
CA GLU A 145 5.40 -7.36 8.36
C GLU A 145 4.42 -8.54 8.46
N ALA A 146 3.60 -8.79 7.44
CA ALA A 146 2.74 -9.98 7.40
C ALA A 146 3.57 -11.27 7.28
N SER A 147 4.57 -11.31 6.38
CA SER A 147 5.51 -12.44 6.26
C SER A 147 6.22 -12.71 7.59
N LYS A 148 6.79 -11.66 8.20
CA LYS A 148 7.46 -11.77 9.51
C LYS A 148 6.54 -12.28 10.63
N ARG A 149 5.26 -11.89 10.65
CA ARG A 149 4.31 -12.39 11.66
C ARG A 149 3.97 -13.86 11.46
N LEU A 150 3.80 -14.31 10.21
CA LEU A 150 3.59 -15.72 9.91
C LEU A 150 4.82 -16.56 10.28
N GLU A 151 6.03 -16.06 10.00
CA GLU A 151 7.29 -16.68 10.41
C GLU A 151 7.43 -16.71 11.95
N ALA A 152 7.13 -15.62 12.66
CA ALA A 152 7.20 -15.56 14.12
C ALA A 152 6.19 -16.49 14.82
N LEU A 153 5.01 -16.69 14.22
CA LEU A 153 4.01 -17.66 14.72
C LEU A 153 4.41 -19.12 14.42
N ALA A 154 5.19 -19.36 13.37
CA ALA A 154 5.71 -20.70 13.04
C ALA A 154 6.91 -21.10 13.91
N VAL A 155 7.72 -20.14 14.38
CA VAL A 155 8.90 -20.38 15.24
C VAL A 155 8.53 -20.63 16.72
N GLY A 156 7.30 -20.28 17.15
CA GLY A 156 6.82 -20.51 18.51
C GLY A 156 6.08 -21.84 18.73
N ALA A 157 6.17 -22.79 17.78
CA ALA A 157 5.46 -24.06 17.81
C ALA A 157 6.37 -25.29 18.02
N ASP A 158 7.65 -25.07 18.32
CA ASP A 158 8.64 -26.09 18.76
C ASP A 158 9.02 -25.86 20.23
#